data_AF-A0A0F7FVX1-F1
#
_entry.id   AF-A0A0F7FVX1-F1
#
_cell.length_a   1.000
_cell.length_b   1.000
_cell.length_c   1.000
_cell.angle_alpha   90.00
_cell.angle_beta   90.00
_cell.angle_gamma   90.00
#
_symmetry.space_group_name_H-M   'P 1'
#
loop_
_entity.id
_entity.type
_entity.pdbx_description
1 polymer ?
#
loop_
_entity_poly.entity_id
_entity_poly.type
_entity_poly.pdbx_seq_one_letter_code
_entity_poly.pdbx_strand_id
1 'polypeptide(L)'
;MKPDLSAAELTLLGLLVERPRHGYELEAVITERGMREWTEIGFSSIYYLLTKLRERELIAPAGDAPPAGGKARKVYAATDEGRRVCALAAELAIAEIHPVFPRVLVGLANQPAVAPEDVRAALDRRAAALAERVEAVRRAAHEDRHAPEFVRAIFDYTLGQLTAEQAWLDRYRAQGETAVAPYDVKREHKALYAPKNTTWDLVDVPEQRFLAVDGTGDPNTAPAYARAVEALYGVAYTLKFASKGTPDGDFVVGPLEGLWWSPDPGVFTSRAKDAWNWTMLISLPSWITDGMIEDARETALAKKKNPVISEVRPLTLHEGRSAQVLHIGSYDDETPLMTQLHATYLAAHGLRPAGAHHEVYLKDPRRTAPEKLRTVLRQPVEPVDRDDR
;
A
#
# COMPACT_ATOMS: atom_id res chain seq x y z
N MET A 1 3.46 19.75 -48.03
CA MET A 1 2.46 20.07 -46.97
C MET A 1 2.02 18.74 -46.36
N LYS A 2 2.06 18.58 -45.03
CA LYS A 2 1.58 17.35 -44.39
C LYS A 2 0.07 17.20 -44.64
N PRO A 3 -0.42 16.05 -45.10
CA PRO A 3 -1.84 15.82 -45.27
C PRO A 3 -2.52 15.82 -43.90
N ASP A 4 -3.42 16.77 -43.68
CA ASP A 4 -4.25 16.85 -42.48
C ASP A 4 -5.46 15.90 -42.63
N LEU A 5 -5.24 14.61 -42.37
CA LEU A 5 -6.30 13.61 -42.33
C LEU A 5 -6.39 13.03 -40.91
N SER A 6 -7.60 13.00 -40.37
CA SER A 6 -7.89 12.16 -39.21
C SER A 6 -7.73 10.66 -39.55
N ALA A 7 -7.50 9.82 -38.54
CA ALA A 7 -7.42 8.37 -38.72
C ALA A 7 -8.66 7.79 -39.43
N ALA A 8 -9.84 8.34 -39.14
CA ALA A 8 -11.11 7.96 -39.77
C ALA A 8 -11.17 8.32 -41.27
N GLU A 9 -10.71 9.52 -41.64
CA GLU A 9 -10.64 9.95 -43.04
C GLU A 9 -9.63 9.12 -43.84
N LEU A 10 -8.45 8.86 -43.26
CA LEU A 10 -7.41 8.03 -43.87
C LEU A 10 -7.91 6.60 -44.12
N THR A 11 -8.60 6.01 -43.14
CA THR A 11 -9.15 4.65 -43.26
C THR A 11 -10.18 4.54 -44.39
N LEU A 12 -11.12 5.49 -44.47
CA LEU A 12 -12.11 5.52 -45.55
C LEU A 12 -11.47 5.76 -46.92
N LEU A 13 -10.51 6.68 -47.00
CA LEU A 13 -9.80 6.96 -48.24
C LEU A 13 -9.03 5.71 -48.70
N GLY A 14 -8.35 5.00 -47.80
CA GLY A 14 -7.67 3.73 -48.10
C GLY A 14 -8.60 2.67 -48.68
N LEU A 15 -9.80 2.49 -48.10
CA LEU A 15 -10.82 1.56 -48.63
C LEU A 15 -11.31 1.93 -50.04
N LEU A 16 -11.30 3.22 -50.38
CA LEU A 16 -11.67 3.73 -51.71
C LEU A 16 -10.49 3.71 -52.70
N VAL A 17 -9.26 3.71 -52.21
CA VAL A 17 -8.05 3.43 -52.99
C VAL A 17 -7.99 1.96 -53.39
N GLU A 18 -8.41 1.03 -52.52
CA GLU A 18 -8.52 -0.40 -52.87
C GLU A 18 -9.46 -0.63 -54.05
N ARG A 19 -10.67 -0.05 -53.99
CA ARG A 19 -11.65 -0.06 -55.08
C ARG A 19 -12.77 0.96 -54.84
N PRO A 20 -13.49 1.39 -55.90
CA PRO A 20 -14.69 2.20 -55.75
C PRO A 20 -15.77 1.49 -54.93
N ARG A 21 -16.43 2.21 -54.01
CA ARG A 21 -17.46 1.66 -53.10
C ARG A 21 -18.58 2.65 -52.82
N HIS A 22 -19.77 2.12 -52.54
CA HIS A 22 -20.86 2.86 -51.91
C HIS A 22 -20.72 2.89 -50.38
N GLY A 23 -21.37 3.86 -49.70
CA GLY A 23 -21.37 3.98 -48.24
C GLY A 23 -21.73 2.69 -47.48
N TYR A 24 -22.79 1.98 -47.88
CA TYR A 24 -23.13 0.66 -47.31
C TYR A 24 -22.06 -0.43 -47.50
N GLU A 25 -21.30 -0.40 -48.60
CA GLU A 25 -20.21 -1.36 -48.81
C GLU A 25 -18.99 -1.03 -47.95
N LEU A 26 -18.74 0.26 -47.69
CA LEU A 26 -17.75 0.70 -46.72
C LEU A 26 -18.14 0.24 -45.32
N GLU A 27 -19.41 0.40 -44.92
CA GLU A 27 -19.91 -0.11 -43.63
C GLU A 27 -19.71 -1.62 -43.48
N ALA A 28 -20.04 -2.37 -44.53
CA ALA A 28 -19.90 -3.83 -44.52
C ALA A 28 -18.43 -4.23 -44.31
N VAL A 29 -17.48 -3.61 -45.03
CA VAL A 29 -16.05 -3.92 -44.88
C VAL A 29 -15.48 -3.45 -43.54
N ILE A 30 -15.88 -2.28 -43.05
CA ILE A 30 -15.44 -1.78 -41.73
C ILE A 30 -15.86 -2.75 -40.62
N THR A 31 -17.08 -3.30 -40.73
CA THR A 31 -17.60 -4.28 -39.78
C THR A 31 -16.91 -5.62 -39.93
N GLU A 32 -16.80 -6.14 -41.15
CA GLU A 32 -16.17 -7.43 -41.48
C GLU A 32 -14.71 -7.48 -41.02
N ARG A 33 -13.93 -6.40 -41.29
CA ARG A 33 -12.51 -6.33 -40.92
C ARG A 33 -12.27 -5.79 -39.51
N GLY A 34 -13.33 -5.57 -38.72
CA GLY A 34 -13.21 -5.08 -37.33
C GLY A 34 -12.48 -3.74 -37.20
N MET A 35 -12.55 -2.85 -38.20
CA MET A 35 -11.71 -1.64 -38.22
C MET A 35 -12.01 -0.66 -37.08
N ARG A 36 -13.19 -0.78 -36.46
CA ARG A 36 -13.63 0.03 -35.30
C ARG A 36 -12.83 -0.21 -34.04
N GLU A 37 -12.03 -1.27 -34.01
CA GLU A 37 -11.15 -1.59 -32.89
C GLU A 37 -9.96 -0.64 -32.79
N TRP A 38 -9.55 -0.04 -33.92
CA TRP A 38 -8.39 0.84 -34.01
C TRP A 38 -8.70 2.19 -34.67
N THR A 39 -9.94 2.43 -35.10
CA THR A 39 -10.42 3.72 -35.61
C THR A 39 -11.77 4.13 -35.05
N GLU A 40 -11.94 5.44 -34.80
CA GLU A 40 -13.22 6.01 -34.39
C GLU A 40 -14.13 6.27 -35.61
N ILE A 41 -14.71 5.20 -36.18
CA ILE A 41 -15.65 5.30 -37.31
C ILE A 41 -17.01 4.70 -36.94
N GLY A 42 -17.98 5.57 -36.65
CA GLY A 42 -19.39 5.18 -36.51
C GLY A 42 -20.13 5.16 -37.86
N PHE A 43 -21.22 4.40 -37.97
CA PHE A 43 -22.04 4.34 -39.20
C PHE A 43 -22.43 5.74 -39.72
N SER A 44 -22.96 6.59 -38.82
CA SER A 44 -23.38 7.96 -39.14
C SER A 44 -22.23 8.86 -39.59
N SER A 45 -20.99 8.54 -39.22
CA SER A 45 -19.81 9.32 -39.62
C SER A 45 -19.35 9.03 -41.05
N ILE A 46 -19.64 7.84 -41.61
CA ILE A 46 -19.17 7.46 -42.95
C ILE A 46 -19.58 8.48 -44.01
N TYR A 47 -20.87 8.84 -44.07
CA TYR A 47 -21.37 9.77 -45.07
C TYR A 47 -20.88 11.21 -44.85
N TYR A 48 -20.69 11.61 -43.60
CA TYR A 48 -20.08 12.89 -43.27
C TYR A 48 -18.62 12.96 -43.74
N LEU A 49 -17.83 11.91 -43.50
CA LEU A 49 -16.44 11.82 -43.91
C LEU A 49 -16.30 11.73 -45.44
N LEU A 50 -17.18 10.99 -46.13
CA LEU A 50 -17.25 10.99 -47.59
C LEU A 50 -17.52 12.39 -48.15
N THR A 51 -18.40 13.17 -47.48
CA THR A 51 -18.68 14.54 -47.88
C THR A 51 -17.43 15.43 -47.75
N LYS A 52 -16.74 15.35 -46.61
CA LYS A 52 -15.46 16.06 -46.38
C LYS A 52 -14.37 15.68 -47.38
N LEU A 53 -14.15 14.38 -47.62
CA LEU A 53 -13.14 13.89 -48.57
C LEU A 53 -13.43 14.38 -49.99
N ARG A 54 -14.71 14.46 -50.37
CA ARG A 54 -15.14 14.98 -51.68
C ARG A 54 -14.96 16.50 -51.79
N GLU A 55 -15.32 17.25 -50.75
CA GLU A 55 -15.11 18.71 -50.71
C GLU A 55 -13.62 19.08 -50.79
N ARG A 56 -12.75 18.19 -50.35
CA ARG A 56 -11.28 18.28 -50.49
C ARG A 56 -10.75 17.68 -51.80
N GLU A 57 -11.64 17.27 -52.71
CA GLU A 57 -11.31 16.67 -54.01
C GLU A 57 -10.46 15.38 -53.95
N LEU A 58 -10.44 14.71 -52.80
CA LEU A 58 -9.72 13.45 -52.61
C LEU A 58 -10.50 12.25 -53.15
N ILE A 59 -11.83 12.40 -53.29
CA ILE A 59 -12.70 11.39 -53.89
C ILE A 59 -13.69 12.04 -54.86
N ALA A 60 -14.14 11.26 -55.84
CA ALA A 60 -15.14 11.67 -56.82
C ALA A 60 -16.19 10.56 -57.03
N PRO A 61 -17.39 10.87 -57.56
CA PRO A 61 -18.36 9.86 -57.98
C PRO A 61 -17.74 8.95 -59.05
N ALA A 62 -17.94 7.63 -58.93
CA ALA A 62 -17.54 6.67 -59.93
C ALA A 62 -18.74 6.36 -60.86
N GLY A 63 -18.65 6.76 -62.13
CA GLY A 63 -19.63 6.46 -63.19
C GLY A 63 -20.52 7.64 -63.60
N ASP A 64 -21.11 7.53 -64.81
CA ASP A 64 -22.05 8.49 -65.38
C ASP A 64 -23.48 8.32 -64.82
N ALA A 65 -24.33 9.33 -65.10
CA ALA A 65 -25.64 9.61 -64.52
C ALA A 65 -26.58 8.40 -64.22
N PRO A 66 -27.46 8.53 -63.20
CA PRO A 66 -28.42 7.49 -62.82
C PRO A 66 -29.23 6.94 -64.01
N PRO A 67 -29.55 5.63 -64.07
CA PRO A 67 -30.62 5.14 -64.92
C PRO A 67 -31.92 5.86 -64.54
N ALA A 68 -32.69 6.30 -65.54
CA ALA A 68 -33.99 6.92 -65.32
C ALA A 68 -34.89 5.96 -64.53
N GLY A 69 -35.24 6.31 -63.28
CA GLY A 69 -36.30 5.62 -62.51
C GLY A 69 -35.92 4.99 -61.17
N GLY A 70 -34.69 5.15 -60.65
CA GLY A 70 -34.32 4.64 -59.31
C GLY A 70 -33.37 5.55 -58.53
N LYS A 71 -33.39 5.47 -57.18
CA LYS A 71 -32.36 6.12 -56.34
C LYS A 71 -31.01 5.48 -56.65
N ALA A 72 -30.23 6.08 -57.55
CA ALA A 72 -28.87 5.64 -57.83
C ALA A 72 -28.03 5.70 -56.56
N ARG A 73 -27.41 4.57 -56.23
CA ARG A 73 -26.44 4.43 -55.16
C ARG A 73 -25.16 5.14 -55.62
N LYS A 74 -24.79 6.25 -54.97
CA LYS A 74 -23.56 7.00 -55.29
C LYS A 74 -22.33 6.18 -54.88
N VAL A 75 -21.64 5.63 -55.86
CA VAL A 75 -20.33 4.98 -55.68
C VAL A 75 -19.26 6.07 -55.70
N TYR A 76 -18.30 5.99 -54.78
CA TYR A 76 -17.17 6.90 -54.70
C TYR A 76 -15.89 6.19 -55.11
N ALA A 77 -14.97 6.91 -55.75
CA ALA A 77 -13.62 6.47 -56.07
C ALA A 77 -12.59 7.51 -55.64
N ALA A 78 -11.40 7.08 -55.22
CA ALA A 78 -10.29 7.98 -54.95
C ALA A 78 -9.83 8.69 -56.24
N THR A 79 -9.54 9.99 -56.16
CA THR A 79 -8.87 10.74 -57.23
C THR A 79 -7.37 10.43 -57.25
N ASP A 80 -6.62 10.91 -58.25
CA ASP A 80 -5.16 10.79 -58.26
C ASP A 80 -4.53 11.49 -57.05
N GLU A 81 -5.04 12.68 -56.71
CA GLU A 81 -4.63 13.39 -55.51
C GLU A 81 -5.02 12.64 -54.24
N GLY A 82 -6.23 12.05 -54.20
CA GLY A 82 -6.66 11.17 -53.11
C GLY A 82 -5.72 10.00 -52.87
N ARG A 83 -5.30 9.31 -53.94
CA ARG A 83 -4.29 8.23 -53.85
C ARG A 83 -2.97 8.72 -53.28
N ARG A 84 -2.45 9.85 -53.78
CA ARG A 84 -1.18 10.44 -53.33
C ARG A 84 -1.23 10.86 -51.87
N VAL A 85 -2.32 11.52 -51.46
CA VAL A 85 -2.56 11.97 -50.08
C VAL A 85 -2.72 10.77 -49.15
N CYS A 86 -3.43 9.73 -49.57
CA CYS A 86 -3.58 8.49 -48.79
C CYS A 86 -2.24 7.84 -48.51
N ALA A 87 -1.38 7.71 -49.53
CA ALA A 87 -0.06 7.10 -49.39
C ALA A 87 0.83 7.91 -48.43
N LEU A 88 0.90 9.22 -48.60
CA LEU A 88 1.70 10.10 -47.73
C LEU A 88 1.18 10.12 -46.29
N ALA A 89 -0.14 10.15 -46.09
CA ALA A 89 -0.74 10.12 -44.75
C ALA A 89 -0.50 8.77 -44.05
N ALA A 90 -0.57 7.65 -44.78
CA ALA A 90 -0.23 6.34 -44.23
C ALA A 90 1.24 6.23 -43.83
N GLU A 91 2.16 6.75 -44.64
CA GLU A 91 3.59 6.80 -44.32
C GLU A 91 3.85 7.60 -43.04
N LEU A 92 3.26 8.80 -42.92
CA LEU A 92 3.40 9.63 -41.73
C LEU A 92 2.80 8.97 -40.48
N ALA A 93 1.65 8.31 -40.61
CA ALA A 93 1.02 7.59 -39.50
C ALA A 93 1.87 6.41 -38.98
N ILE A 94 2.71 5.82 -39.83
CA ILE A 94 3.67 4.78 -39.43
C ILE A 94 4.92 5.41 -38.78
N ALA A 95 5.41 6.52 -39.35
CA ALA A 95 6.67 7.13 -38.94
C ALA A 95 6.58 7.98 -37.66
N GLU A 96 5.43 8.63 -37.42
CA GLU A 96 5.25 9.57 -36.33
C GLU A 96 4.69 8.91 -35.07
N ILE A 97 5.30 9.20 -33.92
CA ILE A 97 4.79 8.77 -32.62
C ILE A 97 3.67 9.73 -32.21
N HIS A 98 2.44 9.22 -32.17
CA HIS A 98 1.31 9.94 -31.64
C HIS A 98 1.03 9.53 -30.19
N PRO A 99 0.90 10.49 -29.24
CA PRO A 99 0.55 10.16 -27.88
C PRO A 99 -0.88 9.61 -27.82
N VAL A 100 -1.01 8.43 -27.23
CA VAL A 100 -2.30 7.88 -26.83
C VAL A 100 -2.58 8.38 -25.41
N PHE A 101 -3.82 8.79 -25.13
CA PHE A 101 -4.25 9.26 -23.80
C PHE A 101 -5.27 8.29 -23.18
N PRO A 102 -4.83 7.20 -22.54
CA PRO A 102 -5.74 6.21 -21.95
C PRO A 102 -6.59 6.82 -20.83
N ARG A 103 -7.92 6.71 -20.94
CA ARG A 103 -8.85 7.23 -19.92
C ARG A 103 -8.63 6.62 -18.52
N VAL A 104 -8.06 5.41 -18.44
CA VAL A 104 -7.71 4.78 -17.16
C VAL A 104 -6.74 5.63 -16.33
N LEU A 105 -5.79 6.32 -16.97
CA LEU A 105 -4.83 7.19 -16.27
C LEU A 105 -5.53 8.42 -15.67
N VAL A 106 -6.50 8.99 -16.39
CA VAL A 106 -7.33 10.09 -15.86
C VAL A 106 -8.18 9.60 -14.69
N GLY A 107 -8.76 8.40 -14.79
CA GLY A 107 -9.50 7.78 -13.68
C GLY A 107 -8.62 7.58 -12.43
N LEU A 108 -7.41 7.04 -12.61
CA LEU A 108 -6.45 6.85 -11.51
C LEU A 108 -5.99 8.18 -10.89
N ALA A 109 -5.75 9.21 -11.69
CA ALA A 109 -5.37 10.53 -11.18
C ALA A 109 -6.45 11.14 -10.27
N ASN A 110 -7.71 10.72 -10.42
CA ASN A 110 -8.86 11.18 -9.64
C ASN A 110 -9.35 10.14 -8.63
N GLN A 111 -8.55 9.10 -8.35
CA GLN A 111 -8.88 8.03 -7.39
C GLN A 111 -9.28 8.56 -6.00
N PRO A 112 -8.67 9.63 -5.44
CA PRO A 112 -9.08 10.16 -4.13
C PRO A 112 -10.54 10.64 -4.05
N ALA A 113 -11.21 10.87 -5.18
CA ALA A 113 -12.62 11.27 -5.23
C ALA A 113 -13.60 10.09 -5.22
N VAL A 114 -13.11 8.84 -5.22
CA VAL A 114 -13.91 7.61 -5.31
C VAL A 114 -13.63 6.72 -4.10
N ALA A 115 -14.65 6.06 -3.57
CA ALA A 115 -14.48 5.14 -2.45
C ALA A 115 -13.50 4.00 -2.82
N PRO A 116 -12.56 3.60 -1.94
CA PRO A 116 -11.53 2.60 -2.26
C PRO A 116 -12.09 1.26 -2.77
N GLU A 117 -13.22 0.81 -2.25
CA GLU A 117 -13.93 -0.38 -2.68
C GLU A 117 -14.48 -0.28 -4.10
N ASP A 118 -14.98 0.90 -4.49
CA ASP A 118 -15.49 1.16 -5.84
C ASP A 118 -14.35 1.23 -6.85
N VAL A 119 -13.20 1.79 -6.45
CA VAL A 119 -11.97 1.78 -7.26
C VAL A 119 -11.54 0.34 -7.54
N ARG A 120 -11.44 -0.49 -6.49
CA ARG A 120 -11.06 -1.91 -6.64
C ARG A 120 -12.03 -2.65 -7.57
N ALA A 121 -13.34 -2.49 -7.33
CA ALA A 121 -14.36 -3.10 -8.18
C ALA A 121 -14.28 -2.61 -9.65
N ALA A 122 -13.94 -1.34 -9.88
CA ALA A 122 -13.75 -0.81 -11.23
C ALA A 122 -12.50 -1.39 -11.92
N LEU A 123 -11.39 -1.55 -11.20
CA LEU A 123 -10.17 -2.19 -11.69
C LEU A 123 -10.41 -3.68 -12.02
N ASP A 124 -11.18 -4.39 -11.19
CA ASP A 124 -11.55 -5.79 -11.44
C ASP A 124 -12.41 -5.94 -12.70
N ARG A 125 -13.42 -5.08 -12.87
CA ARG A 125 -14.23 -5.03 -14.10
C ARG A 125 -13.37 -4.73 -15.33
N ARG A 126 -12.39 -3.82 -15.21
CA ARG A 126 -11.47 -3.51 -16.30
C ARG A 126 -10.61 -4.73 -16.66
N ALA A 127 -10.06 -5.43 -15.67
CA ALA A 127 -9.24 -6.62 -15.90
C ALA A 127 -10.02 -7.72 -16.63
N ALA A 128 -11.27 -7.97 -16.22
CA ALA A 128 -12.14 -8.93 -16.92
C ALA A 128 -12.39 -8.52 -18.38
N ALA A 129 -12.72 -7.24 -18.61
CA ALA A 129 -12.97 -6.73 -19.96
C ALA A 129 -11.71 -6.76 -20.86
N LEU A 130 -10.52 -6.50 -20.31
CA LEU A 130 -9.25 -6.61 -21.03
C LEU A 130 -8.96 -8.07 -21.40
N ALA A 131 -9.15 -9.01 -20.48
CA ALA A 131 -8.96 -10.44 -20.74
C ALA A 131 -9.90 -10.95 -21.85
N GLU A 132 -11.19 -10.59 -21.82
CA GLU A 132 -12.14 -10.90 -22.89
C GLU A 132 -11.71 -10.31 -24.23
N ARG A 133 -11.22 -9.07 -24.23
CA ARG A 133 -10.74 -8.39 -25.44
C ARG A 133 -9.51 -9.07 -26.03
N VAL A 134 -8.55 -9.45 -25.20
CA VAL A 134 -7.34 -10.18 -25.60
C VAL A 134 -7.73 -11.48 -26.31
N GLU A 135 -8.66 -12.25 -25.77
CA GLU A 135 -9.13 -13.49 -26.39
C GLU A 135 -9.90 -13.25 -27.70
N ALA A 136 -10.72 -12.19 -27.78
CA ALA A 136 -11.39 -11.83 -29.02
C ALA A 136 -10.40 -11.51 -30.15
N VAL A 137 -9.34 -10.73 -29.86
CA VAL A 137 -8.30 -10.39 -30.83
C VAL A 137 -7.49 -11.62 -31.24
N ARG A 138 -7.15 -12.51 -30.30
CA ARG A 138 -6.47 -13.78 -30.60
C ARG A 138 -7.27 -14.67 -31.53
N ARG A 139 -8.60 -14.78 -31.32
CA ARG A 139 -9.49 -15.55 -32.20
C ARG A 139 -9.53 -14.96 -33.59
N ALA A 140 -9.74 -13.65 -33.71
CA ALA A 140 -9.77 -12.96 -35.01
C ALA A 140 -8.45 -13.14 -35.79
N ALA A 141 -7.31 -13.02 -35.10
CA ALA A 141 -5.99 -13.22 -35.71
C ALA A 141 -5.77 -14.67 -36.22
N HIS A 142 -6.38 -15.66 -35.55
CA HIS A 142 -6.25 -17.08 -35.93
C HIS A 142 -7.24 -17.50 -37.03
N GLU A 143 -8.40 -16.86 -37.13
CA GLU A 143 -9.41 -17.15 -38.16
C GLU A 143 -8.90 -16.79 -39.57
N ASP A 144 -8.16 -15.70 -39.72
CA ASP A 144 -7.62 -15.26 -41.02
C ASP A 144 -6.15 -15.67 -41.23
N ARG A 145 -5.92 -16.98 -41.37
CA ARG A 145 -4.56 -17.56 -41.53
C ARG A 145 -3.83 -17.10 -42.80
N HIS A 146 -4.56 -16.59 -43.79
CA HIS A 146 -4.02 -16.14 -45.08
C HIS A 146 -3.94 -14.61 -45.18
N ALA A 147 -4.24 -13.89 -44.10
CA ALA A 147 -4.11 -12.45 -44.04
C ALA A 147 -2.71 -12.00 -44.49
N PRO A 148 -2.60 -10.93 -45.30
CA PRO A 148 -1.32 -10.32 -45.63
C PRO A 148 -0.50 -9.99 -44.37
N GLU A 149 0.83 -9.97 -44.49
CA GLU A 149 1.73 -9.71 -43.35
C GLU A 149 1.40 -8.42 -42.61
N PHE A 150 1.13 -7.33 -43.33
CA PHE A 150 0.79 -6.05 -42.73
C PHE A 150 -0.52 -6.10 -41.92
N VAL A 151 -1.46 -6.97 -42.28
CA VAL A 151 -2.71 -7.17 -41.53
C VAL A 151 -2.44 -7.94 -40.24
N ARG A 152 -1.61 -8.98 -40.29
CA ARG A 152 -1.18 -9.71 -39.09
C ARG A 152 -0.44 -8.80 -38.11
N ALA A 153 0.40 -7.90 -38.62
CA ALA A 153 1.11 -6.91 -37.80
C ALA A 153 0.15 -5.98 -37.02
N ILE A 154 -1.03 -5.66 -37.55
CA ILE A 154 -2.04 -4.86 -36.84
C ILE A 154 -2.59 -5.64 -35.62
N PHE A 155 -2.88 -6.94 -35.79
CA PHE A 155 -3.31 -7.80 -34.69
C PHE A 155 -2.22 -7.96 -33.64
N ASP A 156 -0.97 -8.20 -34.06
CA ASP A 156 0.16 -8.36 -33.17
C ASP A 156 0.41 -7.10 -32.33
N TYR A 157 0.38 -5.92 -32.97
CA TYR A 157 0.49 -4.64 -32.27
C TYR A 157 -0.61 -4.46 -31.23
N THR A 158 -1.86 -4.71 -31.62
CA THR A 158 -3.03 -4.57 -30.74
C THR A 158 -2.96 -5.53 -29.56
N LEU A 159 -2.60 -6.79 -29.81
CA LEU A 159 -2.45 -7.81 -28.78
C LEU A 159 -1.32 -7.46 -27.80
N GLY A 160 -0.21 -6.92 -28.31
CA GLY A 160 0.91 -6.45 -27.49
C GLY A 160 0.48 -5.34 -26.52
N GLN A 161 -0.25 -4.33 -27.01
CA GLN A 161 -0.77 -3.24 -26.18
C GLN A 161 -1.71 -3.74 -25.09
N LEU A 162 -2.70 -4.56 -25.46
CA LEU A 162 -3.68 -5.11 -24.52
C LEU A 162 -3.04 -6.01 -23.46
N THR A 163 -2.11 -6.87 -23.87
CA THR A 163 -1.39 -7.77 -22.95
C THR A 163 -0.49 -6.99 -22.00
N ALA A 164 0.18 -5.94 -22.48
CA ALA A 164 0.99 -5.07 -21.65
C ALA A 164 0.14 -4.34 -20.59
N GLU A 165 -1.04 -3.85 -21.00
CA GLU A 165 -1.98 -3.23 -20.07
C GLU A 165 -2.52 -4.22 -19.03
N GLN A 166 -2.94 -5.42 -19.46
CA GLN A 166 -3.38 -6.48 -18.55
C GLN A 166 -2.31 -6.81 -17.51
N ALA A 167 -1.06 -7.00 -17.94
CA ALA A 167 0.05 -7.30 -17.05
C ALA A 167 0.35 -6.16 -16.07
N TRP A 168 0.24 -4.91 -16.51
CA TRP A 168 0.35 -3.75 -15.62
C TRP A 168 -0.79 -3.72 -14.60
N LEU A 169 -2.02 -3.94 -15.04
CA LEU A 169 -3.21 -3.89 -14.19
C LEU A 169 -3.18 -4.97 -13.11
N ASP A 170 -2.73 -6.18 -13.44
CA ASP A 170 -2.57 -7.27 -12.49
C ASP A 170 -1.54 -6.93 -11.41
N ARG A 171 -0.40 -6.32 -11.79
CA ARG A 171 0.59 -5.83 -10.81
C ARG A 171 0.04 -4.71 -9.93
N TYR A 172 -0.66 -3.74 -10.51
CA TYR A 172 -1.21 -2.61 -9.77
C TYR A 172 -2.27 -3.06 -8.76
N ARG A 173 -3.14 -4.00 -9.15
CA ARG A 173 -4.14 -4.60 -8.26
C ARG A 173 -3.50 -5.33 -7.09
N ALA A 174 -2.43 -6.10 -7.34
CA ALA A 174 -1.69 -6.80 -6.28
C ALA A 174 -0.99 -5.84 -5.30
N GLN A 175 -0.50 -4.68 -5.76
CA GLN A 175 0.11 -3.66 -4.89
C GLN A 175 -0.90 -2.99 -3.96
N GLY A 176 -2.16 -2.83 -4.40
CA GLY A 176 -3.25 -2.31 -3.56
C GLY A 176 -3.67 -3.27 -2.43
N GLU A 177 -3.26 -4.54 -2.49
CA GLU A 177 -3.47 -5.53 -1.43
C GLU A 177 -2.36 -5.50 -0.38
N THR A 178 -1.17 -4.99 -0.72
CA THR A 178 -0.11 -4.69 0.24
C THR A 178 -0.37 -3.35 0.92
N ALA A 179 -1.35 -3.30 1.83
CA ALA A 179 -1.33 -2.30 2.88
C ALA A 179 0.05 -2.33 3.54
N VAL A 180 0.73 -1.18 3.68
CA VAL A 180 1.94 -1.09 4.51
C VAL A 180 1.57 -1.70 5.85
N ALA A 181 2.16 -2.85 6.16
CA ALA A 181 1.79 -3.59 7.35
C ALA A 181 2.00 -2.64 8.55
N PRO A 182 1.04 -2.55 9.48
CA PRO A 182 1.17 -1.65 10.61
C PRO A 182 2.52 -1.87 11.28
N TYR A 183 3.17 -0.80 11.74
CA TYR A 183 4.37 -0.94 12.54
C TYR A 183 4.06 -1.79 13.76
N ASP A 184 4.88 -2.81 14.00
CA ASP A 184 4.77 -3.67 15.16
C ASP A 184 6.14 -3.71 15.83
N VAL A 185 6.23 -3.13 17.03
CA VAL A 185 7.45 -3.07 17.82
C VAL A 185 8.07 -4.46 18.02
N LYS A 186 7.25 -5.52 18.08
CA LYS A 186 7.74 -6.91 18.22
C LYS A 186 8.43 -7.42 16.97
N ARG A 187 8.08 -6.87 15.79
CA ARG A 187 8.72 -7.18 14.52
C ARG A 187 9.99 -6.37 14.34
N GLU A 188 9.93 -5.06 14.60
CA GLU A 188 11.05 -4.14 14.41
C GLU A 188 12.18 -4.40 15.42
N HIS A 189 11.84 -4.66 16.68
CA HIS A 189 12.80 -4.94 17.76
C HIS A 189 12.71 -6.38 18.26
N LYS A 190 12.73 -7.35 17.34
CA LYS A 190 12.52 -8.77 17.64
C LYS A 190 13.44 -9.33 18.74
N ALA A 191 14.69 -8.89 18.83
CA ALA A 191 15.63 -9.33 19.87
C ALA A 191 15.20 -8.88 21.29
N LEU A 192 14.46 -7.78 21.39
CA LEU A 192 14.02 -7.17 22.65
C LEU A 192 12.63 -7.64 23.07
N TYR A 193 11.77 -7.96 22.11
CA TYR A 193 10.36 -8.31 22.34
C TYR A 193 10.01 -9.77 22.03
N ALA A 194 10.92 -10.52 21.42
CA ALA A 194 10.78 -11.96 21.22
C ALA A 194 12.11 -12.72 21.44
N PRO A 195 12.81 -12.48 22.56
CA PRO A 195 13.99 -13.26 22.89
C PRO A 195 13.66 -14.75 23.04
N LYS A 196 14.70 -15.57 22.87
CA LYS A 196 14.61 -17.04 23.03
C LYS A 196 15.47 -17.56 24.18
N ASN A 197 16.35 -16.73 24.73
CA ASN A 197 17.27 -17.12 25.78
C ASN A 197 16.54 -17.23 27.12
N THR A 198 16.65 -18.40 27.76
CA THR A 198 16.17 -18.66 29.13
C THR A 198 17.29 -18.55 30.17
N THR A 199 18.45 -18.06 29.75
CA THR A 199 19.60 -17.69 30.56
C THR A 199 19.96 -16.23 30.26
N TRP A 200 20.60 -15.54 31.19
CA TRP A 200 21.01 -14.15 30.98
C TRP A 200 21.99 -14.01 29.81
N ASP A 201 21.68 -13.10 28.92
CA ASP A 201 22.56 -12.65 27.84
C ASP A 201 22.65 -11.12 27.84
N LEU A 202 23.75 -10.59 27.32
CA LEU A 202 23.90 -9.15 27.13
C LEU A 202 23.28 -8.71 25.80
N VAL A 203 22.50 -7.64 25.86
CA VAL A 203 21.90 -6.95 24.70
C VAL A 203 22.23 -5.47 24.76
N ASP A 204 22.18 -4.82 23.60
CA ASP A 204 22.23 -3.37 23.50
C ASP A 204 20.82 -2.88 23.14
N VAL A 205 20.24 -2.05 24.00
CA VAL A 205 18.89 -1.52 23.82
C VAL A 205 19.01 -0.10 23.27
N PRO A 206 18.60 0.14 22.01
CA PRO A 206 18.67 1.47 21.43
C PRO A 206 17.68 2.41 22.10
N GLU A 207 17.86 3.69 21.85
CA GLU A 207 16.88 4.70 22.22
C GLU A 207 15.51 4.38 21.61
N GLN A 208 14.47 4.38 22.46
CA GLN A 208 13.09 4.16 22.08
C GLN A 208 12.18 5.20 22.73
N ARG A 209 11.02 5.44 22.10
CA ARG A 209 10.00 6.38 22.58
C ARG A 209 8.82 5.62 23.16
N PHE A 210 8.28 6.13 24.27
CA PHE A 210 7.21 5.51 25.03
C PHE A 210 6.15 6.54 25.43
N LEU A 211 4.92 6.09 25.59
CA LEU A 211 4.04 6.69 26.58
C LEU A 211 4.45 6.16 27.96
N ALA A 212 4.48 7.03 28.96
CA ALA A 212 4.85 6.71 30.32
C ALA A 212 3.84 7.25 31.33
N VAL A 213 3.63 6.51 32.41
CA VAL A 213 2.88 6.96 33.59
C VAL A 213 3.56 6.42 34.84
N ASP A 214 3.84 7.31 35.79
CA ASP A 214 4.53 6.99 37.03
C ASP A 214 3.54 6.58 38.13
N GLY A 215 4.00 5.80 39.09
CA GLY A 215 3.21 5.41 40.25
C GLY A 215 4.02 4.67 41.30
N THR A 216 3.32 4.30 42.39
CA THR A 216 3.91 3.63 43.55
C THR A 216 2.95 2.59 44.12
N GLY A 217 3.50 1.63 44.86
CA GLY A 217 2.74 0.59 45.58
C GLY A 217 2.56 -0.71 44.79
N ASP A 218 2.04 -1.73 45.47
CA ASP A 218 1.95 -3.10 44.95
C ASP A 218 0.99 -3.17 43.73
N PRO A 219 1.49 -3.59 42.55
CA PRO A 219 0.67 -3.68 41.34
C PRO A 219 -0.51 -4.66 41.45
N ASN A 220 -0.48 -5.59 42.40
CA ASN A 220 -1.54 -6.59 42.58
C ASN A 220 -2.72 -6.06 43.40
N THR A 221 -2.52 -5.04 44.22
CA THR A 221 -3.52 -4.58 45.20
C THR A 221 -3.86 -3.10 45.06
N ALA A 222 -2.95 -2.28 44.53
CA ALA A 222 -3.12 -0.84 44.45
C ALA A 222 -4.10 -0.43 43.32
N PRO A 223 -5.23 0.24 43.64
CA PRO A 223 -6.13 0.78 42.62
C PRO A 223 -5.48 1.85 41.74
N ALA A 224 -4.37 2.43 42.20
CA ALA A 224 -3.58 3.39 41.42
C ALA A 224 -2.93 2.73 40.20
N TYR A 225 -2.41 1.50 40.36
CA TYR A 225 -1.80 0.75 39.26
C TYR A 225 -2.80 0.46 38.12
N ALA A 226 -3.98 -0.07 38.47
CA ALA A 226 -5.02 -0.35 37.50
C ALA A 226 -5.47 0.92 36.73
N ARG A 227 -5.61 2.05 37.43
CA ARG A 227 -5.96 3.34 36.82
C ARG A 227 -4.86 3.86 35.90
N ALA A 228 -3.59 3.71 36.26
CA ALA A 228 -2.46 4.10 35.43
C ALA A 228 -2.39 3.28 34.13
N VAL A 229 -2.51 1.95 34.22
CA VAL A 229 -2.54 1.07 33.04
C VAL A 229 -3.75 1.40 32.15
N GLU A 230 -4.93 1.65 32.72
CA GLU A 230 -6.11 2.05 31.95
C GLU A 230 -5.92 3.40 31.23
N ALA A 231 -5.31 4.37 31.91
CA ALA A 231 -4.98 5.68 31.34
C ALA A 231 -4.01 5.54 30.16
N LEU A 232 -2.92 4.78 30.37
CA LEU A 232 -1.88 4.55 29.39
C LEU A 232 -2.43 3.91 28.11
N TYR A 233 -3.21 2.82 28.23
CA TYR A 233 -3.90 2.23 27.09
C TYR A 233 -4.94 3.16 26.47
N GLY A 234 -5.59 4.01 27.28
CA GLY A 234 -6.54 5.01 26.78
C GLY A 234 -5.90 5.98 25.79
N VAL A 235 -4.71 6.50 26.12
CA VAL A 235 -3.96 7.38 25.24
C VAL A 235 -3.40 6.59 24.05
N ALA A 236 -2.81 5.41 24.28
CA ALA A 236 -2.22 4.59 23.22
C ALA A 236 -3.22 4.19 22.11
N TYR A 237 -4.43 3.76 22.48
CA TYR A 237 -5.47 3.44 21.49
C TYR A 237 -6.03 4.68 20.80
N THR A 238 -6.11 5.82 21.50
CA THR A 238 -6.53 7.09 20.88
C THR A 238 -5.53 7.53 19.82
N LEU A 239 -4.22 7.45 20.12
CA LEU A 239 -3.14 7.66 19.16
C LEU A 239 -3.23 6.71 17.97
N LYS A 240 -3.39 5.40 18.23
CA LYS A 240 -3.54 4.40 17.17
C LYS A 240 -4.65 4.79 16.20
N PHE A 241 -5.84 5.11 16.71
CA PHE A 241 -6.96 5.46 15.84
C PHE A 241 -6.78 6.80 15.13
N ALA A 242 -6.09 7.76 15.75
CA ALA A 242 -5.74 9.03 15.09
C ALA A 242 -4.69 8.85 13.99
N SER A 243 -3.76 7.90 14.14
CA SER A 243 -2.74 7.59 13.11
C SER A 243 -3.31 6.85 11.89
N LYS A 244 -4.52 6.28 12.00
CA LYS A 244 -5.18 5.63 10.86
C LYS A 244 -5.60 6.68 9.83
N GLY A 245 -4.85 6.72 8.72
CA GLY A 245 -5.11 7.64 7.60
C GLY A 245 -4.11 8.77 7.47
N THR A 246 -3.08 8.85 8.33
CA THR A 246 -1.94 9.73 8.10
C THR A 246 -0.96 9.09 7.10
N PRO A 247 -0.16 9.88 6.36
CA PRO A 247 0.87 9.36 5.47
C PRO A 247 1.92 8.48 6.19
N ASP A 248 2.13 8.72 7.48
CA ASP A 248 3.14 8.05 8.31
C ASP A 248 2.73 6.63 8.78
N GLY A 249 1.47 6.23 8.53
CA GLY A 249 1.00 4.84 8.67
C GLY A 249 0.33 4.46 10.00
N ASP A 250 -0.22 3.24 10.04
CA ASP A 250 -0.84 2.63 11.23
C ASP A 250 0.22 1.87 12.06
N PHE A 251 -0.05 1.65 13.35
CA PHE A 251 0.80 0.85 14.23
C PHE A 251 0.00 -0.05 15.18
N VAL A 252 0.61 -1.16 15.60
CA VAL A 252 0.07 -2.06 16.63
C VAL A 252 0.50 -1.53 17.99
N VAL A 253 -0.45 -1.37 18.91
CA VAL A 253 -0.14 -1.01 20.31
C VAL A 253 0.74 -2.11 20.91
N GLY A 254 1.91 -1.72 21.43
CA GLY A 254 2.91 -2.62 22.01
C GLY A 254 2.42 -3.34 23.28
N PRO A 255 3.20 -4.34 23.75
CA PRO A 255 2.98 -4.91 25.08
C PRO A 255 3.12 -3.83 26.15
N LEU A 256 2.51 -4.06 27.31
CA LEU A 256 2.80 -3.26 28.49
C LEU A 256 4.24 -3.53 28.92
N GLU A 257 4.96 -2.49 29.31
CA GLU A 257 6.29 -2.60 29.91
C GLU A 257 6.32 -1.84 31.23
N GLY A 258 7.23 -2.20 32.13
CA GLY A 258 7.33 -1.62 33.46
C GLY A 258 8.77 -1.41 33.88
N LEU A 259 9.10 -0.18 34.27
CA LEU A 259 10.32 0.13 35.00
C LEU A 259 10.03 0.02 36.49
N TRP A 260 10.90 -0.66 37.23
CA TRP A 260 10.74 -0.95 38.65
C TRP A 260 12.00 -0.53 39.41
N TRP A 261 11.81 0.27 40.45
CA TRP A 261 12.91 0.67 41.34
C TRP A 261 12.40 0.90 42.76
N SER A 262 13.35 0.91 43.70
CA SER A 262 13.08 1.33 45.07
C SER A 262 14.23 2.23 45.57
N PRO A 263 13.94 3.32 46.31
CA PRO A 263 14.97 4.13 46.96
C PRO A 263 15.77 3.36 48.03
N ASP A 264 15.19 2.29 48.59
CA ASP A 264 15.86 1.41 49.55
C ASP A 264 16.24 0.08 48.88
N PRO A 265 17.54 -0.21 48.68
CA PRO A 265 18.01 -1.45 48.10
C PRO A 265 17.54 -2.73 48.84
N GLY A 266 17.21 -2.63 50.13
CA GLY A 266 16.76 -3.76 50.95
C GLY A 266 15.36 -4.28 50.58
N VAL A 267 14.56 -3.48 49.87
CA VAL A 267 13.15 -3.78 49.54
C VAL A 267 13.01 -4.96 48.57
N PHE A 268 14.00 -5.20 47.71
CA PHE A 268 14.01 -6.34 46.78
C PHE A 268 14.29 -7.67 47.49
N THR A 269 14.88 -7.64 48.69
CA THR A 269 15.12 -8.85 49.51
C THR A 269 13.97 -9.20 50.45
N SER A 270 13.11 -8.24 50.82
CA SER A 270 12.05 -8.43 51.82
C SER A 270 10.64 -8.65 51.24
N ARG A 271 10.48 -8.66 49.90
CA ARG A 271 9.17 -8.75 49.22
C ARG A 271 8.18 -7.65 49.64
N ALA A 272 8.66 -6.50 50.12
CA ALA A 272 7.82 -5.36 50.46
C ALA A 272 7.36 -4.61 49.21
N LYS A 273 6.50 -5.24 48.40
CA LYS A 273 5.96 -4.72 47.13
C LYS A 273 5.25 -3.36 47.27
N ASP A 274 4.83 -3.01 48.49
CA ASP A 274 4.20 -1.72 48.82
C ASP A 274 5.17 -0.51 48.71
N ALA A 275 6.48 -0.72 48.75
CA ALA A 275 7.49 0.34 48.66
C ALA A 275 8.10 0.48 47.24
N TRP A 276 7.51 -0.16 46.24
CA TRP A 276 7.98 -0.11 44.87
C TRP A 276 7.53 1.17 44.18
N ASN A 277 8.44 1.77 43.44
CA ASN A 277 8.15 2.83 42.49
C ASN A 277 8.19 2.21 41.10
N TRP A 278 7.28 2.65 40.24
CA TRP A 278 7.19 2.12 38.89
C TRP A 278 6.82 3.19 37.87
N THR A 279 7.28 2.97 36.64
CA THR A 279 6.84 3.70 35.45
C THR A 279 6.30 2.67 34.46
N MET A 280 5.01 2.73 34.17
CA MET A 280 4.40 1.87 33.15
C MET A 280 4.56 2.50 31.78
N LEU A 281 4.91 1.67 30.80
CA LEU A 281 5.31 2.08 29.46
C LEU A 281 4.51 1.37 28.37
N ILE A 282 4.27 2.08 27.26
CA ILE A 282 3.87 1.50 25.97
C ILE A 282 4.75 2.11 24.89
N SER A 283 5.48 1.27 24.16
CA SER A 283 6.35 1.70 23.05
C SER A 283 5.56 2.38 21.93
N LEU A 284 6.14 3.45 21.38
CA LEU A 284 5.62 4.26 20.29
C LEU A 284 6.56 4.21 19.09
N PRO A 285 6.01 4.25 17.85
CA PRO A 285 6.81 4.50 16.67
C PRO A 285 7.49 5.87 16.68
N SER A 286 8.63 6.00 15.99
CA SER A 286 9.46 7.22 16.01
C SER A 286 8.78 8.46 15.41
N TRP A 287 7.80 8.30 14.51
CA TRP A 287 7.08 9.41 13.91
C TRP A 287 5.98 10.00 14.79
N ILE A 288 5.62 9.33 15.91
CA ILE A 288 4.67 9.89 16.86
C ILE A 288 5.32 11.06 17.60
N THR A 289 4.76 12.25 17.40
CA THR A 289 5.26 13.51 17.97
C THR A 289 4.60 13.83 19.31
N ASP A 290 5.19 14.74 20.09
CA ASP A 290 4.60 15.21 21.34
C ASP A 290 3.25 15.89 21.13
N GLY A 291 3.06 16.60 20.00
CA GLY A 291 1.76 17.20 19.65
C GLY A 291 0.67 16.14 19.44
N MET A 292 0.99 15.04 18.76
CA MET A 292 0.04 13.94 18.59
C MET A 292 -0.33 13.30 19.93
N ILE A 293 0.64 13.17 20.85
CA ILE A 293 0.42 12.64 22.20
C ILE A 293 -0.48 13.57 23.01
N GLU A 294 -0.27 14.88 22.91
CA GLU A 294 -1.10 15.91 23.53
C GLU A 294 -2.56 15.80 23.07
N ASP A 295 -2.79 15.84 21.75
CA ASP A 295 -4.12 15.77 21.15
C ASP A 295 -4.86 14.49 21.56
N ALA A 296 -4.14 13.36 21.61
CA ALA A 296 -4.69 12.09 22.03
C ALA A 296 -5.02 12.07 23.53
N ARG A 297 -4.22 12.74 24.37
CA ARG A 297 -4.48 12.87 25.81
C ARG A 297 -5.72 13.70 26.07
N GLU A 298 -5.86 14.86 25.42
CA GLU A 298 -7.07 15.70 25.50
C GLU A 298 -8.32 14.93 25.03
N THR A 299 -8.21 14.25 23.88
CA THR A 299 -9.31 13.44 23.33
C THR A 299 -9.71 12.30 24.26
N ALA A 300 -8.73 11.61 24.86
CA ALA A 300 -8.98 10.53 25.79
C ALA A 300 -9.61 11.04 27.09
N LEU A 301 -9.11 12.15 27.64
CA LEU A 301 -9.60 12.77 28.87
C LEU A 301 -11.04 13.26 28.74
N ALA A 302 -11.41 13.83 27.59
CA ALA A 302 -12.78 14.27 27.31
C ALA A 302 -13.79 13.10 27.28
N LYS A 303 -13.34 11.89 26.91
CA LYS A 303 -14.20 10.70 26.75
C LYS A 303 -14.22 9.80 27.98
N LYS A 304 -13.14 9.76 28.76
CA LYS A 304 -12.94 8.80 29.85
C LYS A 304 -12.97 9.49 31.21
N LYS A 305 -13.54 8.82 32.22
CA LYS A 305 -13.62 9.31 33.61
C LYS A 305 -12.36 8.99 34.44
N ASN A 306 -11.19 8.94 33.81
CA ASN A 306 -9.94 8.60 34.47
C ASN A 306 -8.99 9.82 34.45
N PRO A 307 -8.82 10.54 35.58
CA PRO A 307 -7.99 11.73 35.61
C PRO A 307 -6.50 11.43 35.41
N VAL A 308 -6.03 10.20 35.67
CA VAL A 308 -4.63 9.80 35.47
C VAL A 308 -4.20 9.94 34.00
N ILE A 309 -5.15 10.06 33.07
CA ILE A 309 -4.86 10.37 31.66
C ILE A 309 -4.02 11.64 31.53
N SER A 310 -4.24 12.68 32.36
CA SER A 310 -3.44 13.91 32.30
C SER A 310 -1.98 13.72 32.73
N GLU A 311 -1.67 12.61 33.42
CA GLU A 311 -0.32 12.28 33.90
C GLU A 311 0.47 11.46 32.88
N VAL A 312 -0.17 11.00 31.79
CA VAL A 312 0.51 10.27 30.71
C VAL A 312 1.41 11.22 29.93
N ARG A 313 2.71 10.93 29.91
CA ARG A 313 3.75 11.76 29.29
C ARG A 313 4.56 10.98 28.25
N PRO A 314 5.14 11.65 27.24
CA PRO A 314 6.18 11.06 26.43
C PRO A 314 7.43 10.75 27.29
N LEU A 315 8.10 9.65 26.99
CA LEU A 315 9.42 9.32 27.54
C LEU A 315 10.30 8.78 26.42
N THR A 316 11.49 9.35 26.28
CA THR A 316 12.57 8.77 25.47
C THR A 316 13.53 8.06 26.42
N LEU A 317 13.78 6.78 26.19
CA LEU A 317 14.62 5.93 27.03
C LEU A 317 15.69 5.24 26.19
N HIS A 318 16.95 5.42 26.58
CA HIS A 318 18.09 4.70 26.05
C HIS A 318 18.71 3.88 27.18
N GLU A 319 18.38 2.58 27.24
CA GLU A 319 18.92 1.70 28.29
C GLU A 319 20.35 1.24 27.99
N GLY A 320 20.72 1.20 26.71
CA GLY A 320 22.05 0.77 26.27
C GLY A 320 22.33 -0.68 26.69
N ARG A 321 23.55 -0.92 27.18
CA ARG A 321 24.00 -2.26 27.57
C ARG A 321 23.15 -2.80 28.73
N SER A 322 22.49 -3.93 28.48
CA SER A 322 21.56 -4.54 29.43
C SER A 322 21.75 -6.05 29.50
N ALA A 323 21.58 -6.63 30.69
CA ALA A 323 21.39 -8.07 30.84
C ALA A 323 19.90 -8.39 30.62
N GLN A 324 19.59 -9.35 29.75
CA GLN A 324 18.22 -9.72 29.38
C GLN A 324 18.00 -11.24 29.46
N VAL A 325 16.83 -11.67 29.92
CA VAL A 325 16.37 -13.06 29.89
C VAL A 325 14.87 -13.15 29.61
N LEU A 326 14.44 -14.20 28.93
CA LEU A 326 13.02 -14.56 28.82
C LEU A 326 12.62 -15.44 30.02
N HIS A 327 11.72 -14.94 30.86
CA HIS A 327 11.03 -15.72 31.86
C HIS A 327 9.75 -16.36 31.28
N ILE A 328 9.51 -17.62 31.64
CA ILE A 328 8.31 -18.38 31.28
C ILE A 328 7.73 -18.97 32.56
N GLY A 329 6.60 -18.42 33.02
CA GLY A 329 6.00 -18.78 34.30
C GLY A 329 5.32 -17.59 34.98
N SER A 330 4.83 -17.80 36.20
CA SER A 330 4.20 -16.73 36.99
C SER A 330 5.21 -15.62 37.30
N TYR A 331 4.75 -14.37 37.45
CA TYR A 331 5.60 -13.26 37.87
C TYR A 331 6.23 -13.50 39.25
N ASP A 332 5.53 -14.22 40.15
CA ASP A 332 6.07 -14.57 41.47
C ASP A 332 7.23 -15.59 41.40
N ASP A 333 7.40 -16.29 40.27
CA ASP A 333 8.44 -17.29 40.04
C ASP A 333 9.74 -16.69 39.46
N GLU A 334 9.84 -15.37 39.32
CA GLU A 334 11.01 -14.69 38.76
C GLU A 334 12.19 -14.57 39.74
N THR A 335 11.92 -14.80 41.04
CA THR A 335 12.89 -14.69 42.15
C THR A 335 14.22 -15.44 41.90
N PRO A 336 14.23 -16.69 41.39
CA PRO A 336 15.47 -17.42 41.12
C PRO A 336 16.33 -16.76 40.03
N LEU A 337 15.70 -16.23 38.97
CA LEU A 337 16.42 -15.52 37.89
C LEU A 337 17.03 -14.22 38.40
N MET A 338 16.29 -13.45 39.21
CA MET A 338 16.81 -12.23 39.83
C MET A 338 17.97 -12.53 40.79
N THR A 339 17.83 -13.57 41.61
CA THR A 339 18.90 -14.00 42.52
C THR A 339 20.15 -14.38 41.73
N GLN A 340 20.00 -15.15 40.65
CA GLN A 340 21.11 -15.55 39.79
C GLN A 340 21.77 -14.36 39.08
N LEU A 341 20.99 -13.35 38.67
CA LEU A 341 21.50 -12.10 38.09
C LEU A 341 22.44 -11.39 39.07
N HIS A 342 21.90 -11.04 40.24
CA HIS A 342 22.58 -10.18 41.21
C HIS A 342 23.70 -10.90 41.97
N ALA A 343 23.53 -12.18 42.30
CA ALA A 343 24.51 -12.91 43.09
C ALA A 343 25.67 -13.48 42.26
N THR A 344 25.49 -13.69 40.95
CA THR A 344 26.47 -14.44 40.16
C THR A 344 26.75 -13.82 38.79
N TYR A 345 25.73 -13.58 37.97
CA TYR A 345 25.94 -13.20 36.58
C TYR A 345 26.67 -11.86 36.44
N LEU A 346 26.24 -10.83 37.18
CA LEU A 346 26.83 -9.49 37.09
C LEU A 346 28.31 -9.50 37.50
N ALA A 347 28.63 -10.10 38.65
CA ALA A 347 30.00 -10.22 39.16
C ALA A 347 30.91 -10.99 38.19
N ALA A 348 30.42 -12.11 37.63
CA ALA A 348 31.16 -12.92 36.67
C ALA A 348 31.51 -12.15 35.38
N HIS A 349 30.71 -11.15 35.01
CA HIS A 349 30.92 -10.31 33.82
C HIS A 349 31.58 -8.96 34.13
N GLY A 350 31.94 -8.68 35.39
CA GLY A 350 32.50 -7.40 35.81
C GLY A 350 31.54 -6.23 35.65
N LEU A 351 30.25 -6.46 35.91
CA LEU A 351 29.16 -5.51 35.72
C LEU A 351 28.47 -5.18 37.05
N ARG A 352 27.88 -3.99 37.12
CA ARG A 352 26.93 -3.58 38.17
C ARG A 352 25.62 -3.08 37.56
N PRO A 353 24.48 -3.17 38.28
CA PRO A 353 23.23 -2.61 37.81
C PRO A 353 23.36 -1.10 37.57
N ALA A 354 22.74 -0.62 36.50
CA ALA A 354 22.55 0.79 36.18
C ALA A 354 21.05 1.00 35.90
N GLY A 355 20.46 2.06 36.46
CA GLY A 355 19.04 2.37 36.24
C GLY A 355 18.05 1.36 36.84
N ALA A 356 16.79 1.48 36.41
CA ALA A 356 15.67 0.67 36.91
C ALA A 356 15.62 -0.73 36.26
N HIS A 357 15.04 -1.70 36.98
CA HIS A 357 14.71 -3.00 36.41
C HIS A 357 13.58 -2.85 35.39
N HIS A 358 13.67 -3.49 34.23
CA HIS A 358 12.71 -3.36 33.15
C HIS A 358 12.07 -4.70 32.80
N GLU A 359 10.74 -4.76 32.86
CA GLU A 359 9.93 -5.91 32.50
C GLU A 359 9.06 -5.63 31.27
N VAL A 360 9.00 -6.57 30.31
CA VAL A 360 8.12 -6.48 29.12
C VAL A 360 7.11 -7.63 29.15
N TYR A 361 5.82 -7.31 29.30
CA TYR A 361 4.73 -8.28 29.45
C TYR A 361 4.18 -8.72 28.09
N LEU A 362 4.75 -9.78 27.51
CA LEU A 362 4.43 -10.23 26.14
C LEU A 362 3.04 -10.88 26.00
N LYS A 363 2.43 -11.26 27.12
CA LYS A 363 1.10 -11.89 27.15
C LYS A 363 0.20 -11.23 28.19
N ASP A 364 -1.08 -11.12 27.84
CA ASP A 364 -2.11 -10.60 28.76
C ASP A 364 -2.38 -11.62 29.88
N PRO A 365 -2.12 -11.28 31.15
CA PRO A 365 -2.32 -12.19 32.28
C PRO A 365 -3.79 -12.53 32.53
N ARG A 366 -4.73 -11.72 32.03
CA ARG A 366 -6.17 -12.01 32.14
C ARG A 366 -6.63 -13.10 31.16
N ARG A 367 -5.80 -13.42 30.17
CA ARG A 367 -6.13 -14.34 29.06
C ARG A 367 -5.21 -15.55 28.97
N THR A 368 -4.16 -15.59 29.78
CA THR A 368 -3.10 -16.60 29.70
C THR A 368 -2.91 -17.23 31.06
N ALA A 369 -2.87 -18.56 31.11
CA ALA A 369 -2.57 -19.28 32.34
C ALA A 369 -1.15 -18.92 32.86
N PRO A 370 -0.93 -18.80 34.18
CA PRO A 370 0.34 -18.34 34.77
C PRO A 370 1.58 -19.06 34.23
N GLU A 371 1.52 -20.38 34.06
CA GLU A 371 2.62 -21.21 33.57
C GLU A 371 2.98 -21.00 32.08
N LYS A 372 2.16 -20.23 31.35
CA LYS A 372 2.37 -19.88 29.93
C LYS A 372 2.64 -18.39 29.70
N LEU A 373 2.72 -17.60 30.78
CA LEU A 373 3.13 -16.21 30.70
C LEU A 373 4.57 -16.11 30.21
N ARG A 374 4.86 -15.00 29.53
CA ARG A 374 6.17 -14.72 28.95
C ARG A 374 6.50 -13.28 29.28
N THR A 375 7.54 -13.09 30.08
CA THR A 375 8.05 -11.78 30.49
C THR A 375 9.49 -11.67 30.03
N VAL A 376 9.85 -10.58 29.36
CA VAL A 376 11.26 -10.26 29.18
C VAL A 376 11.71 -9.49 30.41
N LEU A 377 12.70 -10.02 31.12
CA LEU A 377 13.30 -9.37 32.26
C LEU A 377 14.62 -8.76 31.83
N ARG A 378 14.84 -7.50 32.16
CA ARG A 378 15.99 -6.74 31.70
C ARG A 378 16.52 -5.84 32.80
N GLN A 379 17.84 -5.82 32.95
CA GLN A 379 18.55 -4.94 33.87
C GLN A 379 19.60 -4.18 33.08
N PRO A 380 19.52 -2.84 32.96
CA PRO A 380 20.62 -2.07 32.42
C PRO A 380 21.85 -2.20 33.33
N VAL A 381 23.03 -2.22 32.73
CA VAL A 381 24.29 -2.57 33.40
C VAL A 381 25.45 -1.71 32.90
N GLU A 382 26.40 -1.44 33.79
CA GLU A 382 27.64 -0.76 33.45
C GLU A 382 28.86 -1.51 34.01
N PRO A 383 30.06 -1.33 33.44
CA PRO A 383 31.28 -1.92 33.98
C PRO A 383 31.55 -1.49 35.42
N VAL A 384 32.09 -2.39 36.22
CA VAL A 384 32.72 -2.03 37.50
C VAL A 384 34.10 -1.46 37.18
N ASP A 385 34.36 -0.19 37.52
CA ASP A 385 35.66 0.43 37.33
C ASP A 385 36.75 -0.32 38.10
N ARG A 386 37.95 -0.40 37.53
CA ARG A 386 39.07 -1.19 38.09
C ARG A 386 39.62 -0.65 39.40
N ASP A 387 39.26 0.56 39.82
CA ASP A 387 39.79 1.24 41.01
C ASP A 387 39.00 0.99 42.31
N ASP A 388 37.88 0.25 42.25
CA ASP A 388 37.02 -0.06 43.41
C ASP A 388 37.23 -1.49 43.98
N ARG A 389 38.42 -2.08 43.80
CA ARG A 389 38.78 -3.41 44.33
C ARG A 389 39.69 -3.39 45.55
#